data_AF-A6TS17-F1
#
_entry.id   AF-A6TS17-F1
#
_cell.length_a   1.000
_cell.length_b   1.000
_cell.length_c   1.000
_cell.angle_alpha   90.00
_cell.angle_beta   90.00
_cell.angle_gamma   90.00
#
_symmetry.space_group_name_H-M   'P 1'
#
loop_
_entity.id
_entity.type
_entity.pdbx_description
1 polymer ?
#
loop_
_entity_poly.entity_id
_entity_poly.type
_entity_poly.pdbx_seq_one_letter_code
_entity_poly.pdbx_strand_id
1 'polypeptide(L)'
;MYIKREEVNKENEEKEEAYEELWRKYIDIKTKINIPNNANKVQYLKGTLDNLPRNNITCIWVEEDNLCFFPAKPPEPISNDREYLRKQVQKIKQFKIPIDKIEYYKTKGEIVRENKISGGGGGGYSIKGAVAGALLAGGAGAIIGSRKKNEAIKSEMIEHDNREMLMSYIDNTNSRRSVYFEYSDFETLKELLPEKEYTVVDAIQNQNILKKEMDKNKSATEKIRALKSLLDDGILTEEEYQEKKKELLAKI
;
A
#
# COMPACT_ATOMS: atom_id res chain seq x y z
N MET A 1 40.52 -18.69 -23.75
CA MET A 1 40.23 -17.58 -22.80
C MET A 1 39.91 -16.25 -23.51
N TYR A 2 40.34 -16.03 -24.76
CA TYR A 2 40.04 -14.82 -25.54
C TYR A 2 38.60 -14.74 -26.09
N ILE A 3 38.03 -15.84 -26.59
CA ILE A 3 36.68 -15.88 -27.19
C ILE A 3 35.58 -15.45 -26.19
N LYS A 4 35.69 -15.87 -24.92
CA LYS A 4 34.75 -15.46 -23.86
C LYS A 4 34.78 -13.97 -23.54
N ARG A 5 35.85 -13.25 -23.90
CA ARG A 5 36.00 -11.81 -23.60
C ARG A 5 35.36 -10.94 -24.69
N GLU A 6 35.42 -11.37 -25.95
CA GLU A 6 34.78 -10.70 -27.07
C GLU A 6 33.25 -10.87 -27.05
N GLU A 7 32.75 -12.06 -26.70
CA GLU A 7 31.31 -12.31 -26.53
C GLU A 7 30.70 -11.46 -25.41
N VAL A 8 31.40 -11.33 -24.28
CA VAL A 8 30.96 -10.48 -23.14
C VAL A 8 31.01 -9.00 -23.51
N ASN A 9 32.00 -8.55 -24.28
CA ASN A 9 32.07 -7.16 -24.71
C ASN A 9 30.93 -6.80 -25.67
N LYS A 10 30.64 -7.67 -26.64
CA LYS A 10 29.53 -7.49 -27.58
C LYS A 10 28.17 -7.47 -26.89
N GLU A 11 27.95 -8.35 -25.91
CA GLU A 11 26.71 -8.38 -25.13
C GLU A 11 26.52 -7.10 -24.30
N ASN A 12 27.60 -6.52 -23.75
CA ASN A 12 27.55 -5.25 -23.03
C ASN A 12 27.26 -4.06 -23.95
N GLU A 13 27.87 -4.02 -25.14
CA GLU A 13 27.61 -2.98 -26.15
C GLU A 13 26.14 -3.02 -26.61
N GLU A 14 25.60 -4.20 -26.92
CA GLU A 14 24.21 -4.35 -27.34
C GLU A 14 23.20 -3.94 -26.24
N LYS A 15 23.57 -4.12 -24.98
CA LYS A 15 22.80 -3.70 -23.80
C LYS A 15 22.82 -2.18 -23.63
N GLU A 16 23.99 -1.55 -23.75
CA GLU A 16 24.13 -0.10 -23.68
C GLU A 16 23.34 0.61 -24.79
N GLU A 17 23.43 0.12 -26.03
CA GLU A 17 22.64 0.64 -27.15
C GLU A 17 21.13 0.59 -26.89
N ALA A 18 20.64 -0.55 -26.40
CA ALA A 18 19.22 -0.73 -26.11
C ALA A 18 18.75 0.17 -24.96
N TYR A 19 19.62 0.39 -23.97
CA TYR A 19 19.36 1.28 -22.85
C TYR A 19 19.36 2.76 -23.28
N GLU A 20 20.28 3.16 -24.16
CA GLU A 20 20.27 4.50 -24.75
C GLU A 20 18.99 4.75 -25.56
N GLU A 21 18.54 3.78 -26.37
CA GLU A 21 17.30 3.91 -27.13
C GLU A 21 16.08 4.09 -26.20
N LEU A 22 16.02 3.30 -25.13
CA LEU A 22 15.00 3.40 -24.07
C LEU A 22 15.01 4.79 -23.42
N TRP A 23 16.20 5.29 -23.05
CA TRP A 23 16.37 6.60 -22.44
C TRP A 23 15.97 7.74 -23.36
N ARG A 24 16.40 7.71 -24.63
CA ARG A 24 16.04 8.74 -25.62
C ARG A 24 14.52 8.84 -25.78
N LYS A 25 13.83 7.69 -25.87
CA LYS A 25 12.37 7.66 -25.97
C LYS A 25 11.68 8.11 -24.68
N TYR A 26 12.21 7.70 -23.51
CA TYR A 26 11.72 8.19 -22.23
C TYR A 26 11.82 9.71 -22.12
N ILE A 27 12.97 10.29 -22.49
CA ILE A 27 13.19 11.75 -22.49
C ILE A 27 12.23 12.45 -23.47
N ASP A 28 12.10 11.96 -24.70
CA ASP A 28 11.17 12.52 -25.69
C ASP A 28 9.73 12.59 -25.15
N ILE A 29 9.26 11.52 -24.49
CA ILE A 29 7.92 11.49 -23.89
C ILE A 29 7.85 12.43 -22.67
N LYS A 30 8.86 12.40 -21.79
CA LYS A 30 8.92 13.23 -20.58
C LYS A 30 8.89 14.72 -20.92
N THR A 31 9.58 15.16 -21.96
CA THR A 31 9.59 16.59 -22.36
C THR A 31 8.24 17.11 -22.86
N LYS A 32 7.34 16.21 -23.26
CA LYS A 32 5.98 16.52 -23.70
C LYS A 32 4.98 16.55 -22.54
N ILE A 33 5.40 16.13 -21.34
CA ILE A 33 4.54 16.06 -20.15
C ILE A 33 4.98 17.16 -19.18
N ASN A 34 4.03 17.96 -18.72
CA ASN A 34 4.28 18.95 -17.69
C ASN A 34 4.28 18.27 -16.30
N ILE A 35 5.44 17.79 -15.87
CA ILE A 35 5.60 17.23 -14.52
C ILE A 35 6.02 18.37 -13.59
N PRO A 36 5.24 18.71 -12.55
CA PRO A 36 5.62 19.73 -11.59
C PRO A 36 6.97 19.43 -10.93
N ASN A 37 7.77 20.46 -10.68
CA ASN A 37 9.08 20.29 -10.03
C ASN A 37 8.95 19.70 -8.61
N ASN A 38 7.81 19.91 -7.97
CA ASN A 38 7.45 19.39 -6.65
C ASN A 38 6.57 18.13 -6.72
N ALA A 39 6.51 17.44 -7.88
CA ALA A 39 5.78 16.18 -7.98
C ALA A 39 6.33 15.17 -6.97
N ASN A 40 5.43 14.57 -6.18
CA ASN A 40 5.78 13.56 -5.21
C ASN A 40 6.24 12.28 -5.94
N LYS A 41 7.02 11.46 -5.26
CA LYS A 41 7.50 10.19 -5.80
C LYS A 41 7.02 9.06 -4.92
N VAL A 42 6.44 8.03 -5.54
CA VAL A 42 5.91 6.85 -4.87
C VAL A 42 6.47 5.59 -5.52
N GLN A 43 6.70 4.55 -4.72
CA GLN A 43 7.13 3.24 -5.18
C GLN A 43 5.91 2.42 -5.59
N TYR A 44 5.66 2.33 -6.90
CA TYR A 44 4.58 1.49 -7.43
C TYR A 44 4.97 0.02 -7.41
N LEU A 45 4.22 -0.80 -6.67
CA LEU A 45 4.50 -2.22 -6.50
C LEU A 45 3.82 -3.05 -7.60
N LYS A 46 2.49 -2.97 -7.71
CA LYS A 46 1.66 -3.81 -8.57
C LYS A 46 0.26 -3.23 -8.78
N GLY A 47 -0.47 -3.74 -9.77
CA GLY A 47 -1.85 -3.36 -10.02
C GLY A 47 -2.14 -3.10 -11.48
N THR A 48 -3.17 -2.28 -11.71
CA THR A 48 -3.82 -2.05 -13.01
C THR A 48 -3.45 -0.69 -13.62
N LEU A 49 -2.19 -0.29 -13.43
CA LEU A 49 -1.57 0.82 -14.19
C LEU A 49 -0.80 0.19 -15.35
N ASP A 50 -1.51 -0.16 -16.43
CA ASP A 50 -0.99 -0.94 -17.57
C ASP A 50 0.23 -0.32 -18.28
N ASN A 51 0.48 0.96 -17.97
CA ASN A 51 1.54 1.81 -18.54
C ASN A 51 2.67 2.16 -17.54
N LEU A 52 2.62 1.63 -16.32
CA LEU A 52 3.68 1.83 -15.34
C LEU A 52 4.48 0.54 -15.14
N PRO A 53 5.81 0.60 -15.20
CA PRO A 53 6.64 -0.54 -14.86
C PRO A 53 6.41 -0.93 -13.40
N ARG A 54 6.18 -2.22 -13.13
CA ARG A 54 6.07 -2.73 -11.76
C ARG A 54 7.38 -2.48 -11.00
N ASN A 55 7.26 -2.32 -9.69
CA ASN A 55 8.38 -2.07 -8.79
C ASN A 55 9.25 -0.88 -9.23
N ASN A 56 8.60 0.24 -9.57
CA ASN A 56 9.28 1.42 -10.10
C ASN A 56 8.83 2.69 -9.39
N ILE A 57 9.78 3.59 -9.15
CA ILE A 57 9.52 4.92 -8.62
C ILE A 57 8.76 5.72 -9.66
N THR A 58 7.58 6.18 -9.29
CA THR A 58 6.65 6.92 -10.16
C THR A 58 6.40 8.31 -9.58
N CYS A 59 6.49 9.33 -10.41
CA CYS A 59 6.03 10.68 -10.06
C CYS A 59 4.51 10.69 -10.00
N ILE A 60 3.95 11.28 -8.95
CA ILE A 60 2.52 11.44 -8.72
C ILE A 60 2.19 12.89 -8.40
N TRP A 61 1.15 13.43 -9.02
CA TRP A 61 0.69 14.81 -8.79
C TRP A 61 -0.78 14.97 -9.20
N VAL A 62 -1.39 16.08 -8.80
CA VAL A 62 -2.73 16.47 -9.23
C VAL A 62 -2.62 17.53 -10.32
N GLU A 63 -3.38 17.36 -11.40
CA GLU A 63 -3.50 18.30 -12.52
C GLU A 63 -4.95 18.23 -13.04
N GLU A 64 -5.66 19.37 -13.10
CA GLU A 64 -7.01 19.48 -13.69
C GLU A 64 -7.98 18.38 -13.22
N ASP A 65 -8.16 18.20 -11.91
CA ASP A 65 -9.01 17.15 -11.30
C ASP A 65 -8.61 15.70 -11.64
N ASN A 66 -7.38 15.48 -12.11
CA ASN A 66 -6.83 14.16 -12.35
C ASN A 66 -5.63 13.90 -11.43
N LEU A 67 -5.61 12.71 -10.83
CA LEU A 67 -4.40 12.15 -10.26
C LEU A 67 -3.54 11.59 -11.41
N CYS A 68 -2.37 12.20 -11.61
CA CYS A 68 -1.46 11.91 -12.70
C CYS A 68 -0.28 11.07 -12.23
N PHE A 69 0.18 10.17 -13.11
CA PHE A 69 1.31 9.29 -12.87
C PHE A 69 2.27 9.29 -14.07
N PHE A 70 3.56 9.28 -13.79
CA PHE A 70 4.60 9.05 -14.79
C PHE A 70 5.85 8.41 -14.18
N PRO A 71 6.50 7.42 -14.83
CA PRO A 71 7.71 6.80 -14.27
C PRO A 71 8.81 7.85 -14.03
N ALA A 72 9.39 7.88 -12.82
CA ALA A 72 10.44 8.83 -12.47
C ALA A 72 11.78 8.51 -13.16
N LYS A 73 11.95 7.24 -13.55
CA LYS A 73 13.03 6.72 -14.39
C LYS A 73 12.46 5.68 -15.36
N PRO A 74 13.12 5.44 -16.51
CA PRO A 74 12.71 4.34 -17.37
C PRO A 74 12.86 2.99 -16.63
N PRO A 75 12.11 1.95 -17.04
CA PRO A 75 12.25 0.61 -16.46
C PRO A 75 13.68 0.10 -16.59
N GLU A 76 14.19 -0.52 -15.52
CA GLU A 76 15.50 -1.16 -15.59
C GLU A 76 15.43 -2.41 -16.47
N PRO A 77 16.41 -2.63 -17.36
CA PRO A 77 16.47 -3.83 -18.18
C PRO A 77 16.73 -5.05 -17.28
N ILE A 78 15.69 -5.84 -17.04
CA ILE A 78 15.79 -7.13 -16.31
C ILE A 78 16.44 -8.20 -17.21
N SER A 79 16.40 -8.00 -18.53
CA SER A 79 17.07 -8.83 -19.52
C SER A 79 17.62 -7.97 -20.66
N ASN A 80 18.59 -8.52 -21.39
CA ASN A 80 19.13 -7.94 -22.63
C ASN A 80 18.20 -8.17 -23.84
N ASP A 81 16.97 -8.64 -23.61
CA ASP A 81 15.99 -8.89 -24.66
C ASP A 81 15.47 -7.56 -25.25
N ARG A 82 15.97 -7.22 -26.44
CA ARG A 82 15.57 -6.02 -27.18
C ARG A 82 14.07 -5.95 -27.44
N GLU A 83 13.39 -7.07 -27.63
CA GLU A 83 11.94 -7.10 -27.84
C GLU A 83 11.20 -6.76 -26.53
N TYR A 84 11.66 -7.30 -25.40
CA TYR A 84 11.15 -6.95 -24.08
C TYR A 84 11.30 -5.45 -23.80
N LEU A 85 12.49 -4.88 -24.04
CA LEU A 85 12.74 -3.45 -23.83
C LEU A 85 11.87 -2.58 -24.72
N ARG A 86 11.71 -2.94 -26.00
CA ARG A 86 10.78 -2.23 -26.91
C ARG A 86 9.34 -2.26 -26.42
N LYS A 87 8.86 -3.39 -25.89
CA LYS A 87 7.52 -3.50 -25.29
C LYS A 87 7.36 -2.61 -24.06
N GLN A 88 8.41 -2.46 -23.26
CA GLN A 88 8.39 -1.58 -22.09
C GLN A 88 8.36 -0.10 -22.47
N VAL A 89 9.11 0.31 -23.50
CA VAL A 89 9.06 1.68 -24.03
C VAL A 89 7.64 2.06 -24.47
N GLN A 90 6.95 1.18 -25.19
CA GLN A 90 5.59 1.46 -25.69
C GLN A 90 4.58 1.72 -24.55
N LYS A 91 4.90 1.25 -23.34
CA LYS A 91 4.10 1.45 -22.14
C LYS A 91 4.39 2.77 -21.44
N ILE A 92 5.53 3.42 -21.68
CA ILE A 92 5.87 4.69 -21.03
C ILE A 92 4.92 5.79 -21.52
N LYS A 93 3.88 6.06 -20.75
CA LYS A 93 2.90 7.11 -21.03
C LYS A 93 2.46 7.73 -19.71
N GLN A 94 2.03 8.98 -19.76
CA GLN A 94 1.31 9.56 -18.63
C GLN A 94 0.03 8.76 -18.41
N PHE A 95 -0.22 8.35 -17.17
CA PHE A 95 -1.48 7.76 -16.77
C PHE A 95 -2.26 8.79 -15.95
N LYS A 96 -3.55 8.94 -16.23
CA LYS A 96 -4.43 9.90 -15.54
C LYS A 96 -5.65 9.16 -15.00
N ILE A 97 -6.01 9.42 -13.76
CA ILE A 97 -7.25 8.94 -13.14
C ILE A 97 -8.03 10.17 -12.69
N PRO A 98 -9.25 10.40 -13.20
CA PRO A 98 -10.13 11.42 -12.65
C PRO A 98 -10.35 11.21 -11.15
N ILE A 99 -10.22 12.25 -10.34
CA ILE A 99 -10.30 12.14 -8.87
C ILE A 99 -11.68 11.64 -8.42
N ASP A 100 -12.74 11.98 -9.14
CA ASP A 100 -14.10 11.48 -8.88
C ASP A 100 -14.21 9.95 -9.08
N LYS A 101 -13.38 9.37 -9.94
CA LYS A 101 -13.29 7.91 -10.17
C LYS A 101 -12.46 7.18 -9.13
N ILE A 102 -11.69 7.89 -8.30
CA ILE A 102 -10.97 7.29 -7.18
C ILE A 102 -11.97 7.07 -6.04
N GLU A 103 -12.14 5.81 -5.64
CA GLU A 103 -13.12 5.45 -4.62
C GLU A 103 -12.55 5.69 -3.22
N TYR A 104 -11.34 5.18 -2.96
CA TYR A 104 -10.61 5.37 -1.71
C TYR A 104 -9.17 4.85 -1.83
N TYR A 105 -8.33 5.20 -0.85
CA TYR A 105 -7.09 4.48 -0.54
C TYR A 105 -6.99 4.09 0.94
N LYS A 106 -6.24 3.03 1.24
CA LYS A 106 -6.03 2.52 2.61
C LYS A 106 -4.75 1.70 2.73
N THR A 107 -4.28 1.54 3.96
CA THR A 107 -3.26 0.54 4.28
C THR A 107 -3.84 -0.88 4.24
N LYS A 108 -3.08 -1.84 3.73
CA LYS A 108 -3.38 -3.26 3.73
C LYS A 108 -2.14 -4.05 4.18
N GLY A 109 -2.32 -5.14 4.91
CA GLY A 109 -1.23 -5.98 5.41
C GLY A 109 -0.99 -5.78 6.90
N GLU A 110 0.02 -6.46 7.42
CA GLU A 110 0.27 -6.59 8.86
C GLU A 110 1.78 -6.57 9.15
N ILE A 111 2.13 -6.19 10.38
CA ILE A 111 3.47 -6.37 10.94
C ILE A 111 3.46 -7.70 11.69
N VAL A 112 4.25 -8.66 11.23
CA VAL A 112 4.41 -9.97 11.88
C VAL A 112 5.74 -9.98 12.62
N ARG A 113 5.74 -10.35 13.90
CA ARG A 113 6.95 -10.49 14.70
C ARG A 113 7.21 -11.96 14.98
N GLU A 114 8.33 -12.47 14.47
CA GLU A 114 8.81 -13.82 14.74
C GLU A 114 9.93 -13.77 15.78
N ASN A 115 9.82 -14.58 16.83
CA ASN A 115 10.93 -14.80 17.75
C ASN A 115 11.72 -16.01 17.27
N LYS A 116 12.85 -15.75 16.61
CA LYS A 116 13.79 -16.79 16.23
C LYS A 116 14.66 -17.13 17.43
N ILE A 117 14.39 -18.29 18.03
CA ILE A 117 15.20 -18.83 19.12
C ILE A 117 16.22 -19.80 18.52
N SER A 118 17.50 -19.55 18.75
CA SER A 118 18.60 -20.42 18.35
C SER A 118 19.50 -20.74 19.56
N GLY A 119 20.27 -21.82 19.49
CA GLY A 119 20.99 -22.36 20.65
C GLY A 119 20.09 -23.22 21.55
N GLY A 120 20.62 -23.68 22.69
CA GLY A 120 19.88 -24.59 23.58
C GLY A 120 19.75 -26.03 23.05
N GLY A 121 20.63 -26.45 22.13
CA GLY A 121 20.69 -27.82 21.63
C GLY A 121 20.70 -28.84 22.78
N GLY A 122 19.70 -29.72 22.80
CA GLY A 122 19.53 -30.75 23.82
C GLY A 122 20.83 -31.52 24.09
N GLY A 123 21.13 -31.73 25.37
CA GLY A 123 22.40 -32.23 25.90
C GLY A 123 22.87 -33.56 25.29
N GLY A 124 23.48 -33.47 24.12
CA GLY A 124 24.10 -34.61 23.43
C GLY A 124 25.54 -34.81 23.87
N TYR A 125 25.89 -36.05 24.13
CA TYR A 125 27.25 -36.46 24.48
C TYR A 125 28.14 -36.47 23.23
N SER A 126 29.28 -35.78 23.29
CA SER A 126 30.34 -35.84 22.29
C SER A 126 31.30 -36.99 22.61
N ILE A 127 31.26 -38.04 21.81
CA ILE A 127 32.17 -39.20 21.94
C ILE A 127 33.64 -38.75 21.87
N LYS A 128 33.97 -37.78 21.01
CA LYS A 128 35.34 -37.24 20.89
C LYS A 128 35.79 -36.50 22.16
N GLY A 129 34.90 -35.73 22.77
CA GLY A 129 35.19 -35.04 24.03
C GLY A 129 35.28 -36.00 25.23
N ALA A 130 34.47 -37.06 25.23
CA ALA A 130 34.50 -38.11 26.24
C ALA A 130 35.84 -38.85 26.27
N VAL A 131 36.35 -39.22 25.09
CA VAL A 131 37.63 -39.93 24.97
C VAL A 131 38.80 -39.04 25.43
N ALA A 132 38.82 -37.76 25.01
CA ALA A 132 39.86 -36.82 25.42
C ALA A 132 39.84 -36.57 26.94
N GLY A 133 38.66 -36.39 27.53
CA GLY A 133 38.52 -36.24 28.98
C GLY A 133 38.90 -37.51 29.75
N ALA A 134 38.62 -38.70 29.21
CA ALA A 134 38.99 -39.99 29.81
C ALA A 134 40.51 -40.17 29.91
N LEU A 135 41.23 -39.78 28.86
CA LEU A 135 42.69 -39.83 28.80
C LEU A 135 43.36 -38.90 29.80
N LEU A 136 42.73 -37.75 30.09
CA LEU A 136 43.30 -36.74 30.99
C LEU A 136 42.97 -36.99 32.47
N ALA A 137 41.76 -37.45 32.79
CA ALA A 137 41.29 -37.56 34.18
C ALA A 137 40.46 -38.83 34.46
N GLY A 138 40.61 -39.88 33.65
CA GLY A 138 39.90 -41.15 33.80
C GLY A 138 38.38 -41.02 33.60
N GLY A 139 37.62 -41.98 34.11
CA GLY A 139 36.17 -42.07 33.88
C GLY A 139 35.37 -40.80 34.22
N ALA A 140 35.78 -40.04 35.26
CA ALA A 140 35.16 -38.77 35.62
C ALA A 140 35.45 -37.66 34.59
N GLY A 141 36.69 -37.60 34.08
CA GLY A 141 37.07 -36.70 33.00
C GLY A 141 36.32 -36.97 31.71
N ALA A 142 36.02 -38.25 31.42
CA ALA A 142 35.21 -38.64 30.27
C ALA A 142 33.80 -38.06 30.33
N ILE A 143 33.16 -38.11 31.50
CA ILE A 143 31.81 -37.58 31.70
C ILE A 143 31.79 -36.06 31.50
N ILE A 144 32.78 -35.35 32.04
CA ILE A 144 32.87 -33.88 31.89
C ILE A 144 33.18 -33.51 30.44
N GLY A 145 34.17 -34.15 29.82
CA GLY A 145 34.58 -33.90 28.44
C GLY A 145 33.54 -34.30 27.41
N SER A 146 32.65 -35.25 27.73
CA SER A 146 31.55 -35.65 26.86
C SER A 146 30.47 -34.57 26.69
N ARG A 147 30.40 -33.57 27.57
CA ARG A 147 29.37 -32.54 27.49
C ARG A 147 29.71 -31.56 26.37
N LYS A 148 28.89 -31.51 25.31
CA LYS A 148 28.98 -30.41 24.33
C LYS A 148 28.70 -29.09 25.06
N LYS A 149 29.52 -28.07 24.79
CA LYS A 149 29.32 -26.72 25.30
C LYS A 149 27.95 -26.24 24.78
N ASN A 150 26.99 -26.00 25.67
CA ASN A 150 25.69 -25.50 25.27
C ASN A 150 25.89 -24.13 24.62
N GLU A 151 25.45 -23.96 23.37
CA GLU A 151 25.31 -22.63 22.81
C GLU A 151 24.25 -21.88 23.61
N ALA A 152 24.59 -20.68 24.09
CA ALA A 152 23.65 -19.83 24.81
C ALA A 152 22.39 -19.65 23.96
N ILE A 153 21.22 -19.72 24.61
CA ILE A 153 19.96 -19.43 23.95
C ILE A 153 20.02 -17.98 23.48
N LYS A 154 19.96 -17.78 22.16
CA LYS A 154 19.85 -16.49 21.51
C LYS A 154 18.43 -16.34 21.02
N SER A 155 17.74 -15.31 21.49
CA SER A 155 16.46 -14.91 20.95
C SER A 155 16.68 -13.68 20.06
N GLU A 156 16.30 -13.79 18.81
CA GLU A 156 16.26 -12.67 17.86
C GLU A 156 14.80 -12.41 17.50
N MET A 157 14.34 -11.17 17.67
CA MET A 157 13.02 -10.77 17.19
C MET A 157 13.19 -10.29 15.74
N ILE A 158 12.58 -11.00 14.81
CA ILE A 158 12.53 -10.64 13.40
C ILE A 158 11.17 -9.99 13.14
N GLU A 159 11.18 -8.75 12.66
CA GLU A 159 9.98 -8.05 12.26
C GLU A 159 9.81 -8.14 10.73
N HIS A 160 8.68 -8.66 10.29
CA HIS A 160 8.26 -8.73 8.91
C HIS A 160 7.10 -7.74 8.70
N ASP A 161 7.41 -6.56 8.18
CA ASP A 161 6.40 -5.58 7.78
C ASP A 161 5.94 -5.86 6.34
N ASN A 162 4.72 -6.38 6.20
CA ASN A 162 4.12 -6.69 4.90
C ASN A 162 3.04 -5.67 4.51
N ARG A 163 3.07 -4.47 5.09
CA ARG A 163 2.10 -3.42 4.78
C ARG A 163 2.35 -2.81 3.40
N GLU A 164 1.27 -2.54 2.69
CA GLU A 164 1.24 -1.85 1.40
C GLU A 164 0.11 -0.80 1.43
N MET A 165 0.25 0.27 0.63
CA MET A 165 -0.86 1.19 0.35
C MET A 165 -1.67 0.67 -0.84
N LEU A 166 -2.98 0.47 -0.66
CA LEU A 166 -3.92 0.12 -1.73
C LEU A 166 -4.76 1.36 -2.10
N MET A 167 -4.89 1.63 -3.40
CA MET A 167 -5.86 2.59 -3.94
C MET A 167 -6.84 1.87 -4.88
N SER A 168 -8.15 2.13 -4.70
CA SER A 168 -9.24 1.62 -5.53
C SER A 168 -9.81 2.73 -6.41
N TYR A 169 -10.06 2.42 -7.68
CA TYR A 169 -10.69 3.36 -8.62
C TYR A 169 -11.55 2.63 -9.66
N ILE A 170 -12.42 3.37 -10.32
CA ILE A 170 -13.24 2.90 -11.44
C ILE A 170 -12.59 3.30 -12.76
N ASP A 171 -12.31 2.33 -13.63
CA ASP A 171 -11.75 2.62 -14.95
C ASP A 171 -12.80 3.10 -15.97
N ASN A 172 -12.36 3.41 -17.19
CA ASN A 172 -13.22 3.87 -18.28
C ASN A 172 -14.24 2.80 -18.75
N THR A 173 -14.03 1.53 -18.39
CA THR A 173 -14.97 0.42 -18.65
C THR A 173 -15.98 0.24 -17.52
N ASN A 174 -15.97 1.14 -16.53
CA ASN A 174 -16.77 1.06 -15.31
C ASN A 174 -16.43 -0.16 -14.43
N SER A 175 -15.21 -0.69 -14.57
CA SER A 175 -14.70 -1.79 -13.77
C SER A 175 -13.90 -1.26 -12.59
N ARG A 176 -14.10 -1.86 -11.41
CA ARG A 176 -13.28 -1.57 -10.24
C ARG A 176 -11.87 -2.14 -10.43
N ARG A 177 -10.88 -1.28 -10.19
CA ARG A 177 -9.45 -1.54 -10.34
C ARG A 177 -8.72 -1.24 -9.03
N SER A 178 -7.55 -1.82 -8.87
CA SER A 178 -6.71 -1.60 -7.69
C SER A 178 -5.24 -1.51 -8.05
N VAL A 179 -4.56 -0.65 -7.30
CA VAL A 179 -3.12 -0.38 -7.43
C VAL A 179 -2.50 -0.34 -6.05
N TYR A 180 -1.25 -0.76 -5.98
CA TYR A 180 -0.52 -0.98 -4.74
C TYR A 180 0.80 -0.23 -4.80
N PHE A 181 1.11 0.49 -3.72
CA PHE A 181 2.34 1.24 -3.50
C PHE A 181 2.98 0.81 -2.18
N GLU A 182 4.22 1.22 -1.94
CA GLU A 182 4.84 1.01 -0.61
C GLU A 182 4.04 1.71 0.48
N TYR A 183 4.04 1.12 1.67
CA TYR A 183 3.33 1.69 2.82
C TYR A 183 3.86 3.08 3.22
N SER A 184 5.17 3.32 3.06
CA SER A 184 5.83 4.62 3.29
C SER A 184 5.21 5.76 2.46
N ASP A 185 4.59 5.45 1.32
CA ASP A 185 4.00 6.43 0.42
C ASP A 185 2.58 6.86 0.84
N PHE A 186 2.03 6.32 1.93
CA PHE A 186 0.68 6.62 2.39
C PHE A 186 0.42 8.12 2.60
N GLU A 187 1.36 8.82 3.24
CA GLU A 187 1.23 10.25 3.51
C GLU A 187 1.18 11.07 2.20
N THR A 188 1.77 10.57 1.10
CA THR A 188 1.70 11.25 -0.21
C THR A 188 0.25 11.35 -0.70
N LEU A 189 -0.53 10.27 -0.66
CA LEU A 189 -1.94 10.31 -1.07
C LEU A 189 -2.81 11.08 -0.07
N LYS A 190 -2.44 11.10 1.20
CA LYS A 190 -3.11 11.88 2.23
C LYS A 190 -2.95 13.38 2.06
N GLU A 191 -1.78 13.83 1.60
CA GLU A 191 -1.57 15.22 1.24
C GLU A 191 -2.29 15.59 -0.07
N LEU A 192 -2.26 14.70 -1.07
CA LEU A 192 -2.83 14.97 -2.39
C LEU A 192 -4.36 14.84 -2.45
N LEU A 193 -4.94 13.88 -1.74
CA LEU A 193 -6.35 13.47 -1.82
C LEU A 193 -6.92 13.11 -0.43
N PRO A 194 -6.84 14.00 0.58
CA PRO A 194 -7.27 13.69 1.95
C PRO A 194 -8.71 13.18 2.05
N GLU A 195 -9.61 13.62 1.16
CA GLU A 195 -11.01 13.21 1.11
C GLU A 195 -11.22 11.77 0.61
N LYS A 196 -10.19 11.16 0.03
CA LYS A 196 -10.21 9.78 -0.48
C LYS A 196 -9.61 8.77 0.51
N GLU A 197 -9.17 9.20 1.70
CA GLU A 197 -8.77 8.24 2.73
C GLU A 197 -9.98 7.38 3.12
N TYR A 198 -9.80 6.06 3.18
CA TYR A 198 -10.92 5.14 3.45
C TYR A 198 -11.69 5.47 4.73
N THR A 199 -11.01 5.90 5.79
CA THR A 199 -11.64 6.29 7.06
C THR A 199 -12.58 7.49 6.89
N VAL A 200 -12.17 8.47 6.08
CA VAL A 200 -12.96 9.66 5.73
C VAL A 200 -14.13 9.27 4.83
N VAL A 201 -13.88 8.47 3.79
CA VAL A 201 -14.91 7.98 2.86
C VAL A 201 -15.98 7.17 3.59
N ASP A 202 -15.57 6.24 4.46
CA ASP A 202 -16.45 5.41 5.27
C ASP A 202 -17.29 6.26 6.24
N ALA A 203 -16.67 7.23 6.93
CA ALA A 203 -17.39 8.15 7.81
C ALA A 203 -18.45 8.97 7.06
N ILE A 204 -18.13 9.49 5.87
CA ILE A 204 -19.08 10.25 5.04
C ILE A 204 -20.22 9.36 4.55
N GLN A 205 -19.92 8.14 4.10
CA GLN A 205 -20.94 7.19 3.65
C GLN A 205 -21.88 6.81 4.80
N ASN A 206 -21.34 6.51 5.97
CA ASN A 206 -22.11 6.19 7.17
C ASN A 206 -22.97 7.38 7.63
N GLN A 207 -22.44 8.60 7.63
CA GLN A 207 -23.25 9.80 7.90
C GLN A 207 -24.38 10.00 6.89
N ASN A 208 -24.14 9.73 5.61
CA ASN A 208 -25.17 9.85 4.57
C ASN A 208 -26.25 8.78 4.70
N ILE A 209 -25.89 7.56 5.11
CA ILE A 209 -26.85 6.50 5.43
C ILE A 209 -27.69 6.92 6.64
N LEU A 210 -27.05 7.38 7.72
CA LEU A 210 -27.76 7.87 8.91
C LEU A 210 -28.68 9.05 8.59
N LYS A 211 -28.25 10.02 7.77
CA LYS A 211 -29.12 11.13 7.31
C LYS A 211 -30.29 10.62 6.50
N LYS A 212 -30.07 9.70 5.54
CA LYS A 212 -31.16 9.09 4.75
C LYS A 212 -32.12 8.28 5.60
N GLU A 213 -31.65 7.59 6.64
CA GLU A 213 -32.50 6.88 7.59
C GLU A 213 -33.25 7.84 8.52
N MET A 214 -32.62 8.92 8.98
CA MET A 214 -33.28 9.99 9.75
C MET A 214 -34.32 10.74 8.92
N ASP A 215 -34.08 10.94 7.62
CA ASP A 215 -35.00 11.58 6.69
C ASP A 215 -36.15 10.64 6.28
N LYS A 216 -35.90 9.33 6.17
CA LYS A 216 -36.94 8.30 5.94
C LYS A 216 -37.79 8.04 7.18
N ASN A 217 -37.22 8.07 8.38
CA ASN A 217 -37.94 7.76 9.63
C ASN A 217 -38.63 8.98 10.27
N LYS A 218 -38.38 10.20 9.82
CA LYS A 218 -39.14 11.38 10.27
C LYS A 218 -40.53 11.46 9.62
N SER A 219 -41.35 10.44 9.84
CA SER A 219 -42.80 10.52 9.65
C SER A 219 -43.32 11.76 10.37
N ALA A 220 -44.19 12.53 9.72
CA ALA A 220 -44.81 13.72 10.31
C ALA A 220 -45.45 13.40 11.68
N THR A 221 -45.91 12.15 11.87
CA THR A 221 -46.43 11.62 13.13
C THR A 221 -45.42 11.63 14.28
N GLU A 222 -44.13 11.35 14.02
CA GLU A 222 -43.09 11.40 15.05
C GLU A 222 -42.68 12.83 15.40
N LYS A 223 -42.66 13.74 14.41
CA LYS A 223 -42.47 15.18 14.65
C LYS A 223 -43.60 15.77 15.50
N ILE A 224 -44.83 15.30 15.29
CA ILE A 224 -45.99 15.68 16.12
C ILE A 224 -45.88 15.12 17.54
N ARG A 225 -45.34 13.91 17.74
CA ARG A 225 -45.05 13.36 19.07
C ARG A 225 -43.94 14.14 19.79
N ALA A 226 -42.87 14.49 19.09
CA ALA A 226 -41.78 15.30 19.64
C ALA A 226 -42.26 16.71 20.03
N LEU A 227 -43.06 17.36 19.18
CA LEU A 227 -43.70 18.65 19.50
C LEU A 227 -44.59 18.55 20.75
N LYS A 228 -45.30 17.43 20.92
CA LYS A 228 -46.15 17.23 22.11
C LYS A 228 -45.31 17.09 23.38
N SER A 229 -44.19 16.38 23.32
CA SER A 229 -43.24 16.29 24.46
C SER A 229 -42.74 17.68 24.89
N LEU A 230 -42.43 18.57 23.94
CA LEU A 230 -41.94 19.92 24.25
C LEU A 230 -43.02 20.81 24.88
N LEU A 231 -44.30 20.61 24.51
CA LEU A 231 -45.43 21.25 25.18
C LEU A 231 -45.62 20.71 26.60
N ASP A 232 -45.59 19.37 26.75
CA ASP A 232 -45.74 18.70 28.06
C ASP A 232 -44.61 19.09 29.03
N ASP A 233 -43.40 19.34 28.52
CA ASP A 233 -42.24 19.83 29.27
C ASP A 233 -42.29 21.36 29.56
N GLY A 234 -43.33 22.06 29.10
CA GLY A 234 -43.51 23.50 29.29
C GLY A 234 -42.54 24.39 28.50
N ILE A 235 -41.87 23.83 27.49
CA ILE A 235 -40.91 24.53 26.62
C ILE A 235 -41.63 25.33 25.53
N LEU A 236 -42.82 24.87 25.10
CA LEU A 236 -43.69 25.53 24.14
C LEU A 236 -45.00 25.97 24.80
N THR A 237 -45.61 27.04 24.29
CA THR A 237 -47.02 27.35 24.63
C THR A 237 -47.99 26.52 23.77
N GLU A 238 -49.24 26.42 24.23
CA GLU A 238 -50.29 25.70 23.48
C GLU A 238 -50.49 26.30 22.08
N GLU A 239 -50.39 27.61 21.94
CA GLU A 239 -50.51 28.31 20.65
C GLU A 239 -49.37 27.93 19.68
N GLU A 240 -48.11 27.93 20.16
CA GLU A 240 -46.93 27.56 19.38
C GLU A 240 -46.98 26.09 18.94
N TYR A 241 -47.45 25.21 19.82
CA TYR A 241 -47.67 23.81 19.52
C TYR A 241 -48.72 23.62 18.40
N GLN A 242 -49.87 24.30 18.48
CA GLN A 242 -50.94 24.16 17.49
C GLN A 242 -50.56 24.70 16.12
N GLU A 243 -49.84 25.82 16.06
CA GLU A 243 -49.35 26.39 14.80
C GLU A 243 -48.38 25.43 14.10
N LYS A 244 -47.38 24.92 14.83
CA LYS A 244 -46.37 24.00 14.28
C LYS A 244 -46.93 22.62 13.95
N LYS A 245 -47.90 22.13 14.73
CA LYS A 245 -48.62 20.90 14.43
C LYS A 245 -49.41 21.00 13.13
N LYS A 246 -50.06 22.14 12.87
CA LYS A 246 -50.81 22.39 11.63
C LYS A 246 -49.90 22.44 10.41
N GLU A 247 -48.74 23.10 10.52
CA GLU A 247 -47.71 23.10 9.45
C GLU A 247 -47.21 21.70 9.11
N LEU A 248 -47.06 20.82 10.11
CA LEU A 248 -46.59 19.45 9.90
C LEU A 248 -47.66 18.53 9.36
N LEU A 249 -48.92 18.70 9.78
CA LEU A 249 -50.06 17.95 9.24
C LEU A 249 -50.34 18.32 7.77
N ALA A 250 -50.07 19.56 7.36
CA ALA A 250 -50.19 20.00 5.97
C ALA A 250 -49.12 19.40 5.02
N LYS A 251 -48.09 18.74 5.57
CA LYS A 251 -47.02 18.07 4.82
C LYS A 251 -47.22 16.54 4.72
N ILE A 252 -48.38 16.06 5.17
CA ILE A 252 -48.87 14.68 5.01
C ILE A 252 -49.85 14.67 3.84
#